data_AF-A0A257LUV2-F1
#
_entry.id   AF-A0A257LUV2-F1
#
_cell.length_a   1.000
_cell.length_b   1.000
_cell.length_c   1.000
_cell.angle_alpha   90.00
_cell.angle_beta   90.00
_cell.angle_gamma   90.00
#
_symmetry.space_group_name_H-M   'P 1'
#
loop_
_entity.id
_entity.type
_entity.pdbx_description
1 polymer ?
#
loop_
_entity_poly.entity_id
_entity_poly.type
_entity_poly.pdbx_seq_one_letter_code
_entity_poly.pdbx_strand_id
1 'polypeptide(L)'
;MPAHEFYDYDAKYRSPESKRLVPAPLNEDETRTGQRLAVDSFKAIGCRGMARVDMFYVGGKFYVNELNTIPGFTPISMYPKLWQATGLSYSQLIDRLIELALEV
;
A
#
# COMPACT_ATOMS: atom_id res chain seq x y z
N MET A 1 4.87 11.45 3.11
CA MET A 1 4.63 12.89 2.93
C MET A 1 5.26 13.31 1.61
N PRO A 2 4.50 13.92 0.69
CA PRO A 2 5.02 14.36 -0.59
C PRO A 2 6.07 15.47 -0.40
N ALA A 3 7.04 15.54 -1.29
CA ALA A 3 8.01 16.63 -1.36
C ALA A 3 7.44 17.91 -2.00
N HIS A 4 6.32 17.78 -2.73
CA HIS A 4 5.60 18.86 -3.39
C HIS A 4 4.19 19.02 -2.79
N GLU A 5 3.42 19.98 -3.31
CA GLU A 5 2.03 20.26 -2.90
C GLU A 5 1.13 19.01 -3.03
N PHE A 6 1.43 18.14 -4.00
CA PHE A 6 0.76 16.85 -4.22
C PHE A 6 1.77 15.71 -4.48
N TYR A 7 1.32 14.46 -4.36
CA TYR A 7 2.13 13.28 -4.70
C TYR A 7 2.10 13.01 -6.20
N ASP A 8 2.69 13.93 -6.96
CA ASP A 8 2.80 13.86 -8.41
C ASP A 8 3.87 12.84 -8.89
N TYR A 9 4.05 12.75 -10.21
CA TYR A 9 5.01 11.82 -10.81
C TYR A 9 6.45 12.05 -10.33
N ASP A 10 6.88 13.30 -10.23
CA ASP A 10 8.25 13.63 -9.82
C ASP A 10 8.44 13.39 -8.32
N ALA A 11 7.44 13.71 -7.48
CA ALA A 11 7.41 13.35 -6.06
C ALA A 11 7.47 11.83 -5.83
N LYS A 12 6.91 11.05 -6.76
CA LYS A 12 6.81 9.58 -6.71
C LYS A 12 8.07 8.88 -7.19
N TYR A 13 8.78 9.43 -8.18
CA TYR A 13 9.91 8.76 -8.83
C TYR A 13 11.27 9.46 -8.76
N ARG A 14 11.29 10.77 -8.49
CA ARG A 14 12.48 11.61 -8.63
C ARG A 14 12.85 12.42 -7.38
N SER A 15 11.94 12.66 -6.46
CA SER A 15 12.26 13.36 -5.21
C SER A 15 12.67 12.38 -4.09
N PRO A 16 13.92 12.48 -3.58
CA PRO A 16 14.34 11.74 -2.38
C PRO A 16 13.74 12.31 -1.09
N GLU A 17 13.12 13.49 -1.10
CA GLU A 17 12.56 14.13 0.10
C GLU A 17 11.20 13.54 0.52
N SER A 18 10.53 12.78 -0.35
CA SER A 18 9.28 12.07 -0.04
C SER A 18 9.49 11.04 1.09
N LYS A 19 9.06 11.38 2.30
CA LYS A 19 9.18 10.51 3.48
C LYS A 19 8.15 9.38 3.45
N ARG A 20 8.64 8.16 3.66
CA ARG A 20 7.84 6.93 3.81
C ARG A 20 7.95 6.47 5.24
N LEU A 21 6.84 6.53 5.96
CA LEU A 21 6.75 6.10 7.35
C LEU A 21 6.07 4.73 7.37
N VAL A 22 6.79 3.71 7.81
CA VAL A 22 6.27 2.37 8.00
C VAL A 22 6.77 1.89 9.37
N PRO A 23 5.89 1.73 10.38
CA PRO A 23 4.44 1.98 10.33
C PRO A 23 4.08 3.47 10.18
N ALA A 24 2.87 3.74 9.72
CA ALA A 24 2.31 5.10 9.74
C ALA A 24 2.09 5.54 11.21
N PRO A 25 2.26 6.83 11.54
CA PRO A 25 2.06 7.35 12.89
C PRO A 25 0.57 7.47 13.24
N LEU A 26 -0.09 6.32 13.38
CA LEU A 26 -1.50 6.17 13.71
C LEU A 26 -1.61 5.37 15.01
N ASN A 27 -2.66 5.60 15.79
CA ASN A 27 -2.96 4.72 16.90
C ASN A 27 -3.49 3.36 16.42
N GLU A 28 -3.68 2.42 17.34
CA GLU A 28 -4.10 1.07 16.97
C GLU A 28 -5.51 1.02 16.35
N ASP A 29 -6.45 1.83 16.85
CA ASP A 29 -7.84 1.85 16.35
C ASP A 29 -7.92 2.42 14.93
N GLU A 30 -7.15 3.48 14.66
CA GLU A 30 -7.00 4.06 13.33
C GLU A 30 -6.36 3.06 12.38
N THR A 31 -5.30 2.37 12.83
CA THR A 31 -4.62 1.33 12.04
C THR A 31 -5.57 0.20 11.69
N ARG A 32 -6.32 -0.33 12.67
CA ARG A 32 -7.34 -1.37 12.45
C ARG A 32 -8.42 -0.91 11.48
N THR A 33 -8.86 0.35 11.60
CA THR A 33 -9.87 0.93 10.72
C THR A 33 -9.39 1.02 9.28
N GLY A 34 -8.18 1.54 9.06
CA GLY A 34 -7.57 1.62 7.73
C GLY A 34 -7.36 0.23 7.10
N GLN A 35 -6.87 -0.74 7.86
CA GLN A 35 -6.70 -2.12 7.40
C GLN A 35 -8.02 -2.78 7.01
N ARG A 36 -9.07 -2.62 7.83
CA ARG A 36 -10.41 -3.13 7.52
C ARG A 36 -10.95 -2.53 6.23
N LEU A 37 -10.87 -1.21 6.06
CA LEU A 37 -11.31 -0.54 4.83
C LEU A 37 -10.55 -1.03 3.60
N ALA A 38 -9.24 -1.28 3.73
CA ALA A 38 -8.44 -1.80 2.61
C ALA A 38 -8.92 -3.19 2.18
N VAL A 39 -9.17 -4.08 3.14
CA VAL A 39 -9.67 -5.43 2.89
C VAL A 39 -11.09 -5.40 2.31
N ASP A 40 -11.97 -4.56 2.86
CA ASP A 40 -13.35 -4.45 2.40
C ASP A 40 -13.40 -3.91 0.95
N SER A 41 -12.60 -2.88 0.63
CA SER A 41 -12.50 -2.38 -0.75
C SER A 41 -11.95 -3.41 -1.72
N PHE A 42 -10.93 -4.17 -1.31
CA PHE A 42 -10.37 -5.25 -2.14
C PHE A 42 -11.41 -6.32 -2.47
N LYS A 43 -12.19 -6.75 -1.47
CA LYS A 43 -13.26 -7.74 -1.64
C LYS A 43 -14.43 -7.20 -2.46
N ALA A 44 -14.82 -5.94 -2.25
CA ALA A 44 -15.98 -5.33 -2.90
C ALA A 44 -15.87 -5.33 -4.43
N ILE A 45 -14.66 -5.24 -4.98
CA ILE A 45 -14.41 -5.26 -6.43
C ILE A 45 -13.93 -6.62 -6.95
N GLY A 46 -13.95 -7.66 -6.10
CA GLY A 46 -13.55 -9.01 -6.48
C GLY A 46 -12.06 -9.16 -6.83
N CYS A 47 -11.18 -8.34 -6.25
CA CYS A 47 -9.74 -8.47 -6.49
C CYS A 47 -9.22 -9.84 -6.04
N ARG A 48 -8.17 -10.31 -6.72
CA ARG A 48 -7.43 -11.54 -6.41
C ARG A 48 -5.93 -11.25 -6.47
N GLY A 49 -5.13 -12.08 -5.80
CA GLY A 49 -3.68 -11.94 -5.73
C GLY A 49 -3.25 -10.75 -4.86
N MET A 50 -3.17 -9.55 -5.45
CA MET A 50 -2.68 -8.36 -4.77
C MET A 50 -3.40 -7.07 -5.16
N ALA A 51 -3.35 -6.11 -4.25
CA ALA A 51 -3.53 -4.70 -4.56
C ALA A 51 -2.81 -3.84 -3.53
N ARG A 52 -2.43 -2.62 -3.92
CA ARG A 52 -2.14 -1.54 -2.98
C ARG A 52 -3.36 -0.62 -2.90
N VAL A 53 -3.92 -0.46 -1.70
CA VAL A 53 -5.04 0.46 -1.46
C VAL A 53 -4.48 1.76 -0.91
N ASP A 54 -4.61 2.82 -1.71
CA ASP A 54 -4.15 4.15 -1.32
C ASP A 54 -5.33 4.91 -0.69
N MET A 55 -5.06 5.58 0.43
CA MET A 55 -6.08 6.28 1.21
C MET A 55 -5.62 7.67 1.62
N PHE A 56 -6.57 8.59 1.75
CA PHE A 56 -6.40 9.83 2.48
C PHE A 56 -6.89 9.66 3.91
N TYR A 57 -6.21 10.32 4.85
CA TYR A 57 -6.61 10.38 6.25
C TYR A 57 -6.72 11.84 6.67
N VAL A 58 -7.95 12.32 6.89
CA VAL A 58 -8.25 13.73 7.13
C VAL A 58 -9.20 13.84 8.31
N GLY A 59 -8.79 14.58 9.35
CA GLY A 59 -9.63 14.85 10.53
C GLY A 59 -10.15 13.59 11.21
N GLY A 60 -9.32 12.55 11.34
CA GLY A 60 -9.74 11.29 11.97
C GLY A 60 -10.43 10.28 11.05
N LYS A 61 -10.63 10.61 9.76
CA LYS A 61 -11.41 9.80 8.83
C LYS A 61 -10.59 9.35 7.63
N PHE A 62 -10.77 8.09 7.26
CA PHE A 62 -10.19 7.50 6.05
C PHE A 62 -11.10 7.70 4.85
N TYR A 63 -10.49 8.00 3.71
CA TYR A 63 -11.13 8.05 2.39
C TYR A 63 -10.32 7.18 1.45
N VAL A 64 -10.95 6.16 0.87
CA VAL A 64 -10.30 5.30 -0.13
C VAL A 64 -10.12 6.12 -1.40
N ASN A 65 -8.87 6.34 -1.81
CA ASN A 65 -8.54 7.08 -3.02
C ASN A 65 -8.61 6.16 -4.23
N GLU A 66 -7.79 5.11 -4.24
CA GLU A 66 -7.72 4.17 -5.34
C GLU A 66 -7.18 2.79 -4.91
N LEU A 67 -7.45 1.78 -5.74
CA LEU A 67 -6.85 0.46 -5.64
C LEU A 67 -5.96 0.25 -6.86
N ASN A 68 -4.69 -0.07 -6.61
CA ASN A 68 -3.72 -0.43 -7.64
C ASN A 68 -3.58 -1.95 -7.64
N THR A 69 -4.21 -2.64 -8.60
CA THR A 69 -4.16 -4.12 -8.72
C THR A 69 -2.81 -4.64 -9.16
N ILE A 70 -2.06 -3.83 -9.90
CA ILE A 70 -0.64 -4.08 -10.25
C ILE A 70 0.19 -2.90 -9.70
N PRO A 71 0.52 -2.91 -8.40
CA PRO A 71 1.35 -1.85 -7.84
C PRO A 71 2.78 -1.96 -8.37
N GLY A 72 3.53 -0.85 -8.31
CA GLY A 72 4.94 -0.85 -8.71
C GLY A 72 5.84 -1.71 -7.81
N PHE A 73 6.90 -2.25 -8.39
CA PHE A 73 7.95 -3.04 -7.72
C PHE A 73 9.37 -2.43 -7.91
N THR A 74 9.45 -1.14 -8.22
CA THR A 74 10.75 -0.44 -8.30
C THR A 74 11.40 -0.33 -6.91
N PRO A 75 12.71 -0.02 -6.80
CA PRO A 75 13.42 0.09 -5.51
C PRO A 75 12.78 1.08 -4.51
N ILE A 76 11.95 2.01 -5.00
CA ILE A 76 11.26 3.00 -4.18
C ILE A 76 9.76 2.71 -3.99
N SER A 77 9.22 1.69 -4.64
CA SER A 77 7.79 1.37 -4.56
C SER A 77 7.38 0.91 -3.16
N MET A 78 6.17 1.32 -2.75
CA MET A 78 5.67 1.05 -1.39
C MET A 78 5.21 -0.39 -1.19
N TYR A 79 4.62 -1.03 -2.19
CA TYR A 79 3.98 -2.34 -2.00
C TYR A 79 4.94 -3.41 -1.45
N PRO A 80 6.15 -3.63 -2.03
CA PRO A 80 7.09 -4.59 -1.46
C PRO A 80 7.63 -4.17 -0.09
N LYS A 81 7.82 -2.86 0.13
CA LYS A 81 8.35 -2.33 1.39
C LYS A 81 7.39 -2.51 2.56
N LEU A 82 6.07 -2.40 2.31
CA LEU A 82 5.05 -2.63 3.32
C LEU A 82 5.08 -4.09 3.80
N TRP A 83 5.21 -5.05 2.89
CA TRP A 83 5.35 -6.47 3.23
C TRP A 83 6.68 -6.79 3.94
N GLN A 84 7.78 -6.16 3.53
CA GLN A 84 9.07 -6.31 4.23
C GLN A 84 9.00 -5.85 5.69
N ALA A 85 8.25 -4.78 5.98
CA ALA A 85 8.06 -4.31 7.34
C ALA A 85 7.27 -5.30 8.23
N THR A 86 6.54 -6.26 7.64
CA THR A 86 5.90 -7.36 8.38
C THR A 86 6.82 -8.59 8.52
N GLY A 87 8.06 -8.51 8.07
CA GLY A 87 9.02 -9.62 8.06
C GLY A 87 8.94 -10.53 6.82
N LEU A 88 8.09 -10.24 5.84
CA LEU A 88 8.01 -11.01 4.60
C LEU A 88 9.06 -10.50 3.61
N SER A 89 10.04 -11.34 3.26
CA SER A 89 11.08 -10.94 2.31
C SER A 89 10.50 -10.71 0.91
N TYR A 90 11.26 -9.99 0.06
CA TYR A 90 10.84 -9.74 -1.31
C TYR A 90 10.62 -11.03 -2.11
N SER A 91 11.52 -12.01 -1.97
CA SER A 91 11.39 -13.30 -2.66
C SER A 91 10.13 -14.03 -2.20
N GLN A 92 9.92 -14.14 -0.89
CA GLN A 92 8.73 -14.79 -0.33
C GLN A 92 7.42 -14.11 -0.75
N LEU A 93 7.43 -12.79 -0.92
CA LEU A 93 6.28 -12.07 -1.47
C LEU A 93 6.00 -12.51 -2.91
N ILE A 94 7.03 -12.58 -3.77
CA ILE A 94 6.85 -13.03 -5.16
C ILE A 94 6.38 -14.48 -5.22
N ASP A 95 6.98 -15.37 -4.44
CA ASP A 95 6.61 -16.78 -4.36
C ASP A 95 5.12 -16.92 -3.98
N ARG A 96 4.69 -16.19 -2.95
CA ARG A 96 3.29 -16.18 -2.52
C ARG A 96 2.32 -15.66 -3.59
N LEU A 97 2.72 -14.66 -4.37
CA LEU A 97 1.88 -14.14 -5.46
C LEU A 97 1.74 -15.15 -6.61
N ILE A 98 2.79 -15.93 -6.87
CA ILE A 98 2.75 -17.03 -7.84
C ILE A 98 1.84 -18.14 -7.33
N GLU A 99 1.96 -18.54 -6.06
CA GLU A 99 1.09 -19.54 -5.43
C GLU A 99 -0.39 -19.13 -5.52
N LEU A 100 -0.72 -17.89 -5.15
CA LEU A 100 -2.08 -17.35 -5.27
C LEU A 100 -2.63 -17.34 -6.70
N ALA A 101 -1.76 -17.28 -7.72
CA ALA A 101 -2.19 -17.35 -9.11
C ALA A 101 -2.51 -18.78 -9.57
N LEU A 102 -1.96 -19.78 -8.89
CA LEU A 102 -2.21 -21.21 -9.14
C LEU A 102 -3.42 -21.74 -8.37
N GLU A 103 -3.80 -21.09 -7.26
CA GLU A 103 -5.04 -21.32 -6.51
C GLU A 103 -6.24 -20.75 -7.29
N VAL A 104 -6.72 -21.48 -8.29
CA VAL A 104 -7.90 -21.11 -9.10
C VAL A 104 -9.21 -21.35 -8.34
#